data_AF-A0A4U6QAK4-F1
#
_entry.id   AF-A0A4U6QAK4-F1
#
_cell.length_a   1.000
_cell.length_b   1.000
_cell.length_c   1.000
_cell.angle_alpha   90.00
_cell.angle_beta   90.00
_cell.angle_gamma   90.00
#
_symmetry.space_group_name_H-M   'P 1'
#
loop_
_entity.id
_entity.type
_entity.pdbx_description
1 polymer ?
#
loop_
_entity_poly.entity_id
_entity_poly.type
_entity_poly.pdbx_seq_one_letter_code
_entity_poly.pdbx_strand_id
1 'polypeptide(L)'
;MTTYTYRCPDCGPFDASHALGTAPSAQDCPHCPAQARRIITAPRLSLGDSRSRRLLDATAATADTPAVVTSLPGRSRRPTPITRNPLHAKLPRP
;
A
#
# COMPACT_ATOMS: atom_id res chain seq x y z
N MET A 1 -13.04 -7.94 -22.36
CA MET A 1 -14.01 -8.52 -21.40
C MET A 1 -13.46 -8.34 -20.00
N THR A 2 -14.33 -8.11 -19.03
CA THR A 2 -14.01 -7.93 -17.61
C THR A 2 -14.87 -8.85 -16.77
N THR A 3 -14.26 -9.48 -15.77
CA THR A 3 -14.92 -10.40 -14.87
C THR A 3 -15.66 -9.65 -13.77
N TYR A 4 -16.92 -10.02 -13.55
CA TYR A 4 -17.77 -9.51 -12.48
C TYR A 4 -18.30 -10.69 -11.66
N THR A 5 -18.31 -10.55 -10.34
CA THR A 5 -18.84 -11.58 -9.44
C THR A 5 -20.30 -11.28 -9.09
N TYR A 6 -21.14 -12.30 -9.18
CA TYR A 6 -22.54 -12.30 -8.80
C TYR A 6 -22.76 -13.25 -7.64
N ARG A 7 -23.76 -13.01 -6.79
CA ARG A 7 -24.14 -13.90 -5.69
C ARG A 7 -25.59 -14.32 -5.84
N CYS A 8 -25.79 -15.62 -6.05
CA CYS A 8 -27.08 -16.26 -5.93
C CYS A 8 -27.41 -16.48 -4.45
N PRO A 9 -28.68 -16.29 -4.02
CA PRO A 9 -29.10 -16.59 -2.66
C PRO A 9 -28.97 -18.07 -2.30
N ASP A 10 -29.15 -18.98 -3.27
CA ASP A 10 -29.22 -20.43 -3.02
C ASP A 10 -27.90 -21.14 -3.35
N CYS A 11 -27.29 -20.83 -4.50
CA CYS A 11 -26.09 -21.54 -4.98
C CYS A 11 -24.76 -20.89 -4.57
N GLY A 12 -24.76 -19.63 -4.13
CA GLY A 12 -23.54 -18.90 -3.77
C GLY A 12 -22.95 -18.03 -4.89
N PRO A 13 -21.67 -17.62 -4.78
CA PRO A 13 -21.04 -16.70 -5.71
C PRO A 13 -20.57 -17.38 -7.00
N PHE A 14 -20.65 -16.67 -8.12
CA PHE A 14 -20.09 -17.10 -9.41
C PHE A 14 -19.63 -15.90 -10.24
N ASP A 15 -18.73 -16.15 -11.18
CA ASP A 15 -18.13 -15.12 -12.04
C ASP A 15 -18.74 -15.12 -13.45
N ALA A 16 -18.94 -13.93 -14.00
CA ALA A 16 -19.40 -13.72 -15.37
C ALA A 16 -18.61 -12.62 -16.08
N SER A 17 -18.40 -12.81 -17.38
CA SER A 17 -17.63 -11.87 -18.22
C SER A 17 -18.57 -10.93 -18.97
N HIS A 18 -18.40 -9.63 -18.78
CA HIS A 18 -19.12 -8.62 -19.56
C HIS A 18 -18.13 -7.60 -20.14
N ALA A 19 -18.57 -6.77 -21.10
CA ALA A 19 -17.78 -5.62 -21.48
C ALA A 19 -17.70 -4.63 -20.30
N LEU A 20 -16.59 -3.91 -20.23
CA LEU A 20 -16.35 -2.97 -19.14
C LEU A 20 -17.45 -1.90 -19.14
N GLY A 21 -18.16 -1.77 -18.02
CA GLY A 21 -19.24 -0.79 -17.85
C GLY A 21 -20.62 -1.23 -18.35
N THR A 22 -20.74 -2.41 -18.94
CA THR A 22 -22.03 -2.92 -19.47
C THR A 22 -22.64 -4.04 -18.61
N ALA A 23 -22.01 -4.39 -17.48
CA ALA A 23 -22.50 -5.47 -16.63
C ALA A 23 -23.82 -5.09 -15.94
N PRO A 24 -24.87 -5.94 -16.02
CA PRO A 24 -26.15 -5.69 -15.35
C PRO A 24 -26.03 -5.82 -13.82
N SER A 25 -26.99 -5.24 -13.10
CA SER A 25 -27.07 -5.32 -11.64
C SER A 25 -27.54 -6.69 -11.12
N ALA A 26 -28.26 -7.45 -11.95
CA ALA A 26 -28.69 -8.82 -11.70
C ALA A 26 -28.51 -9.69 -12.95
N GLN A 27 -28.37 -11.00 -12.74
CA GLN A 27 -28.15 -12.00 -13.78
C GLN A 27 -28.75 -13.34 -13.34
N ASP A 28 -29.22 -14.14 -14.29
CA ASP A 28 -29.70 -15.51 -14.05
C ASP A 28 -28.59 -16.41 -13.49
N CYS A 29 -28.90 -17.18 -12.45
CA CYS A 29 -27.96 -18.15 -11.93
C CYS A 29 -27.80 -19.34 -12.91
N PRO A 30 -26.58 -19.80 -13.20
CA PRO A 30 -26.36 -20.95 -14.09
C PRO A 30 -26.82 -22.29 -13.50
N HIS A 31 -27.17 -22.34 -12.21
CA HIS A 31 -27.50 -23.57 -11.49
C HIS A 31 -28.95 -23.63 -10.97
N CYS A 32 -29.67 -22.52 -10.94
CA CYS A 32 -31.03 -22.46 -10.41
C CYS A 32 -31.83 -21.31 -11.07
N PRO A 33 -33.16 -21.29 -10.99
CA PRO A 33 -33.99 -20.24 -11.60
C PRO A 33 -33.95 -18.89 -10.84
N ALA A 34 -33.09 -18.74 -9.84
CA ALA A 34 -33.00 -17.51 -9.04
C ALA A 34 -32.16 -16.42 -9.71
N GLN A 35 -32.53 -15.16 -9.46
CA GLN A 35 -31.76 -13.98 -9.85
C GLN A 35 -30.59 -13.75 -8.89
N ALA A 36 -29.38 -13.72 -9.44
CA ALA A 36 -28.16 -13.41 -8.70
C ALA A 36 -27.82 -11.92 -8.81
N ARG A 37 -27.49 -11.27 -7.69
CA ARG A 37 -27.13 -9.85 -7.67
C ARG A 37 -25.63 -9.68 -7.84
N ARG A 38 -25.22 -8.66 -8.59
CA ARG A 38 -23.81 -8.29 -8.71
C ARG A 38 -23.29 -7.84 -7.35
N ILE A 39 -22.18 -8.41 -6.92
CA ILE A 39 -21.51 -8.02 -5.68
C ILE A 39 -20.21 -7.30 -6.01
N ILE A 40 -19.92 -6.26 -5.24
CA ILE A 40 -18.58 -5.69 -5.20
C ILE A 40 -17.80 -6.56 -4.22
N THR A 41 -17.14 -7.61 -4.73
CA THR A 41 -16.14 -8.32 -3.94
C THR A 41 -15.08 -7.33 -3.54
N ALA A 42 -14.64 -7.37 -2.29
CA ALA A 42 -13.80 -6.33 -1.78
C ALA A 42 -12.40 -6.41 -2.43
N PRO A 43 -12.14 -5.59 -3.46
CA PRO A 43 -10.89 -5.69 -4.18
C PRO A 43 -9.83 -5.19 -3.22
N ARG A 44 -8.83 -6.03 -2.95
CA ARG A 44 -7.68 -5.68 -2.10
C ARG A 44 -7.89 -5.74 -0.58
N LEU A 45 -8.98 -6.31 -0.05
CA LEU A 45 -9.03 -6.57 1.40
C LEU A 45 -7.99 -7.61 1.84
N SER A 46 -7.66 -8.58 1.00
CA SER A 46 -6.64 -9.60 1.25
C SER A 46 -5.21 -9.06 1.31
N LEU A 47 -4.98 -7.84 0.81
CA LEU A 47 -3.65 -7.24 0.84
C LEU A 47 -3.28 -6.80 2.28
N GLY A 48 -4.25 -6.48 3.14
CA GLY A 48 -4.01 -6.02 4.51
C GLY A 48 -3.41 -4.60 4.57
N ASP A 49 -2.85 -4.22 5.72
CA ASP A 49 -2.30 -2.89 5.94
C ASP A 49 -1.09 -2.60 5.03
N SER A 50 -1.15 -1.47 4.33
CA SER A 50 -0.13 -1.07 3.37
C SER A 50 1.22 -0.72 4.00
N ARG A 51 1.23 -0.21 5.25
CA ARG A 51 2.49 0.09 5.94
C ARG A 51 3.20 -1.18 6.35
N SER A 52 2.46 -2.13 6.92
CA SER A 52 2.95 -3.44 7.32
C SER A 52 3.58 -4.18 6.13
N ARG A 53 2.91 -4.17 4.96
CA ARG A 53 3.46 -4.79 3.75
C ARG A 53 4.75 -4.11 3.27
N ARG A 54 4.78 -2.78 3.21
CA ARG A 54 5.99 -2.04 2.82
C ARG A 54 7.16 -2.28 3.76
N LEU A 55 6.90 -2.47 5.06
CA LEU A 55 7.94 -2.81 6.03
C LEU A 55 8.52 -4.20 5.73
N LEU A 56 7.68 -5.20 5.50
CA LEU A 56 8.12 -6.55 5.12
C LEU A 56 8.93 -6.53 3.82
N ASP A 57 8.43 -5.86 2.79
CA ASP A 57 9.10 -5.73 1.50
C ASP A 57 10.48 -5.05 1.65
N ALA A 58 10.55 -3.97 2.43
CA ALA A 58 11.80 -3.26 2.70
C ALA A 58 12.79 -4.12 3.48
N THR A 59 12.33 -4.92 4.44
CA THR A 59 13.18 -5.87 5.18
C THR A 59 13.66 -7.03 4.31
N ALA A 60 12.84 -7.55 3.40
CA ALA A 60 13.28 -8.58 2.46
C ALA A 60 14.36 -8.04 1.51
N ALA A 61 14.19 -6.81 1.02
CA ALA A 61 15.12 -6.18 0.08
C ALA A 61 16.52 -5.92 0.66
N THR A 62 16.71 -5.91 1.98
CA THR A 62 18.06 -5.70 2.56
C THR A 62 18.99 -6.90 2.39
N ALA A 63 18.46 -8.08 2.06
CA ALA A 63 19.29 -9.26 1.79
C ALA A 63 20.15 -9.07 0.54
N ASP A 64 19.56 -8.55 -0.54
CA ASP A 64 20.23 -8.40 -1.83
C ASP A 64 20.59 -6.95 -2.17
N THR A 65 19.78 -5.98 -1.72
CA THR A 65 19.90 -4.56 -2.08
C THR A 65 19.75 -3.64 -0.85
N PRO A 66 20.68 -3.70 0.12
CA PRO A 66 20.59 -2.86 1.31
C PRO A 66 20.75 -1.37 0.96
N ALA A 67 19.89 -0.53 1.55
CA ALA A 67 19.99 0.92 1.40
C ALA A 67 21.25 1.46 2.11
N VAL A 68 22.15 2.09 1.35
CA VAL A 68 23.34 2.76 1.91
C VAL A 68 22.94 4.16 2.38
N VAL A 69 22.92 4.37 3.69
CA VAL A 69 22.64 5.69 4.27
C VAL A 69 23.92 6.49 4.47
N THR A 70 23.92 7.76 4.07
CA THR A 70 25.06 8.68 4.24
C THR A 70 25.03 9.42 5.58
N SER A 71 23.99 9.19 6.39
CA SER A 71 23.86 9.76 7.73
C SER A 71 22.92 8.90 8.58
N LEU A 72 23.09 8.94 9.89
CA LEU A 72 22.25 8.19 10.82
C LEU A 72 20.83 8.79 10.88
N PRO A 73 19.78 7.96 10.85
CA PRO A 73 18.41 8.43 11.04
C PRO A 73 18.25 9.11 12.40
N GLY A 74 17.50 10.20 12.44
CA GLY A 74 17.29 11.00 13.66
C GLY A 74 18.41 12.00 13.99
N ARG A 75 19.55 11.97 13.28
CA ARG A 75 20.57 13.01 13.44
C ARG A 75 20.16 14.25 12.64
N SER A 76 19.61 15.25 13.32
CA SER A 76 19.42 16.58 12.74
C SER A 76 20.76 17.10 12.23
N ARG A 77 20.83 17.55 10.97
CA ARG A 77 21.96 18.32 10.42
C ARG A 77 22.05 19.72 11.04
N ARG A 78 21.68 19.88 12.32
CA ARG A 78 21.78 21.17 12.99
C ARG A 78 23.27 21.48 13.13
N PRO A 79 23.76 22.57 12.52
CA PRO A 79 25.13 22.99 12.73
C PRO A 79 25.35 23.16 14.24
N THR A 80 26.52 22.74 14.75
CA THR A 80 26.93 23.11 16.10
C THR A 80 26.91 24.64 16.18
N PRO A 81 26.16 25.24 17.12
CA PRO A 81 26.07 26.68 17.23
C PRO A 81 27.47 27.23 17.53
N ILE A 82 27.97 28.07 16.62
CA ILE A 82 29.23 28.80 16.83
C ILE A 82 28.93 30.07 17.60
N THR A 83 29.71 30.30 18.66
CA THR A 83 29.62 31.53 19.44
C THR A 83 30.43 32.64 18.76
N ARG A 84 29.76 33.75 18.42
CA ARG A 84 30.35 34.93 17.76
C ARG A 84 30.89 35.96 18.75
N ASN A 85 31.33 35.51 19.93
CA ASN A 85 31.83 36.41 20.95
C ASN A 85 33.16 37.05 20.49
N PRO A 86 33.27 38.39 20.42
CA PRO A 86 34.50 39.06 20.00
C PRO A 86 35.69 38.79 20.92
N LEU A 87 35.46 38.35 22.17
CA LEU A 87 36.52 37.98 23.11
C LEU A 87 37.31 36.75 22.69
N HIS A 88 36.80 35.89 21.79
CA HIS A 88 37.55 34.74 21.29
C HIS A 88 38.80 35.15 20.51
N ALA A 89 38.83 36.36 19.93
CA ALA A 89 40.01 36.88 19.25
C ALA A 89 41.22 37.08 20.22
N LYS A 90 40.96 37.11 21.53
CA LYS A 90 41.98 37.28 22.58
C LYS A 90 42.49 35.95 23.14
N LEU A 91 41.92 34.81 22.73
CA LEU A 91 42.40 33.51 23.20
C LEU A 91 43.77 33.20 22.56
N PRO A 92 44.69 32.56 23.30
CA PRO A 92 45.93 32.06 22.73
C PRO A 92 45.61 31.10 21.58
N ARG A 93 46.24 31.31 20.43
CA ARG A 93 46.09 30.40 19.29
C ARG A 93 46.93 29.14 19.57
N PRO A 94 46.38 27.94 19.32
CA PRO A 94 47.17 26.71 19.32
C PRO A 94 48.21 26.71 18.18
#